data_AF-X1EXY7-F1
#
_entry.id   AF-X1EXY7-F1
#
_cell.length_a   1.000
_cell.length_b   1.000
_cell.length_c   1.000
_cell.angle_alpha   90.00
_cell.angle_beta   90.00
_cell.angle_gamma   90.00
#
_symmetry.space_group_name_H-M   'P 1'
#
loop_
_entity.id
_entity.type
_entity.pdbx_description
1 polymer ?
#
loop_
_entity_poly.entity_id
_entity_poly.type
_entity_poly.pdbx_seq_one_letter_code
_entity_poly.pdbx_strand_id
1 'polypeptide(L)'
;MSSIKTKGEKVDMPNSLRENINKNLGLIFIISVCVLIILFVTLQIKVNNLSIQTEKYIENVNLKNEEIINKVENLSRETEKYIESINLRNENIVSRVEDLSNEVKKYSQVKIGRDQFTEIYMQLQELTGMISNEIKREFYITKAVGIISKNNSTIDSKSIYEISKTIYEESVR
;
A
#
# COMPACT_ATOMS: atom_id res chain seq x y z
N MET A 1 93.34 -51.20 32.80
CA MET A 1 92.89 -50.17 33.77
C MET A 1 93.05 -48.82 33.10
N SER A 2 92.09 -47.90 32.96
CA SER A 2 90.65 -47.89 33.26
C SER A 2 90.01 -46.66 32.57
N SER A 3 88.93 -46.91 31.82
CA SER A 3 87.69 -46.13 31.65
C SER A 3 87.66 -44.59 31.49
N ILE A 4 87.02 -44.19 30.38
CA ILE A 4 86.28 -42.93 30.12
C ILE A 4 85.30 -42.58 31.26
N LYS A 5 85.14 -41.29 31.58
CA LYS A 5 83.86 -40.67 32.01
C LYS A 5 83.83 -39.15 31.75
N THR A 6 83.04 -38.76 30.75
CA THR A 6 82.48 -37.42 30.55
C THR A 6 81.56 -37.04 31.72
N LYS A 7 81.68 -35.81 32.26
CA LYS A 7 80.67 -35.22 33.14
C LYS A 7 80.50 -33.74 32.75
N GLY A 8 79.27 -33.42 32.34
CA GLY A 8 78.89 -32.20 31.66
C GLY A 8 79.31 -30.92 32.36
N GLU A 9 79.85 -30.01 31.56
CA GLU A 9 80.05 -28.63 31.93
C GLU A 9 78.67 -27.95 31.97
N LYS A 10 78.20 -27.64 33.19
CA LYS A 10 77.12 -26.67 33.36
C LYS A 10 77.67 -25.35 32.88
N VAL A 11 77.01 -24.76 31.87
CA VAL A 11 77.25 -23.36 31.49
C VAL A 11 76.74 -22.50 32.64
N ASP A 12 77.58 -22.28 33.63
CA ASP A 12 77.34 -21.30 34.68
C ASP A 12 77.45 -19.92 34.04
N MET A 13 76.28 -19.33 33.77
CA MET A 13 76.17 -17.94 33.36
C MET A 13 76.93 -17.07 34.38
N PRO A 14 77.96 -16.30 33.98
CA PRO A 14 78.82 -15.61 34.93
C PRO A 14 78.01 -14.57 35.70
N ASN A 15 78.06 -14.67 37.04
CA ASN A 15 77.35 -13.80 37.99
C ASN A 15 77.62 -12.29 37.78
N SER A 16 78.68 -11.91 37.05
CA SER A 16 79.01 -10.52 36.73
C SER A 16 78.03 -9.86 35.74
N LEU A 17 77.38 -10.63 34.86
CA LEU A 17 76.34 -10.12 33.96
C LEU A 17 75.08 -9.73 34.75
N ARG A 18 74.78 -10.48 35.82
CA ARG A 18 73.61 -10.28 36.68
C ARG A 18 73.75 -9.06 37.60
N GLU A 19 74.98 -8.71 37.96
CA GLU A 19 75.28 -7.63 38.91
C GLU A 19 75.25 -6.23 38.27
N ASN A 20 75.69 -6.09 37.02
CA ASN A 20 75.67 -4.81 36.29
C ASN A 20 74.28 -4.40 35.77
N ILE A 21 73.37 -5.35 35.57
CA ILE A 21 72.00 -5.09 35.13
C ILE A 21 71.16 -4.46 36.26
N ASN A 22 71.60 -4.56 37.53
CA ASN A 22 70.73 -4.35 38.69
C ASN A 22 70.61 -2.88 39.18
N LYS A 23 71.54 -1.98 38.84
CA LYS A 23 71.53 -0.58 39.38
C LYS A 23 70.64 0.41 38.61
N ASN A 24 70.47 0.23 37.30
CA ASN A 24 69.67 1.14 36.45
C ASN A 24 68.28 0.56 36.10
N LEU A 25 68.02 -0.70 36.42
CA LEU A 25 66.76 -1.40 36.12
C LEU A 25 65.55 -0.75 36.79
N GLY A 26 65.67 -0.33 38.06
CA GLY A 26 64.58 0.34 38.77
C GLY A 26 64.19 1.68 38.15
N LEU A 27 65.16 2.44 37.66
CA LEU A 27 64.93 3.73 37.00
C LEU A 27 64.30 3.53 35.61
N ILE A 28 64.76 2.53 34.86
CA ILE A 28 64.14 2.11 33.59
C ILE A 28 62.68 1.67 33.81
N PHE A 29 62.41 0.91 34.88
CA PHE A 29 61.07 0.48 35.24
C PHE A 29 60.15 1.67 35.56
N ILE A 30 60.63 2.64 36.34
CA ILE A 30 59.89 3.86 36.66
C ILE A 30 59.56 4.65 35.38
N ILE A 31 60.54 4.86 34.49
CA ILE A 31 60.31 5.54 33.21
C ILE A 31 59.27 4.80 32.37
N SER A 32 59.38 3.47 32.28
CA SER A 32 58.42 2.64 31.55
C SER A 32 57.00 2.78 32.12
N VAL A 33 56.83 2.80 33.44
CA VAL A 33 55.53 3.00 34.09
C VAL A 33 54.99 4.41 33.81
N CYS A 34 55.83 5.44 33.86
CA CYS A 34 55.42 6.81 33.52
C CYS A 34 54.92 6.91 32.06
N VAL A 35 55.60 6.27 31.12
CA VAL A 35 55.17 6.21 29.71
C VAL A 35 53.83 5.49 29.57
N LEU A 36 53.63 4.37 30.28
CA LEU A 36 52.36 3.64 30.28
C LEU A 36 51.21 4.47 30.86
N ILE A 37 51.44 5.24 31.93
CA ILE A 37 50.43 6.14 32.51
C ILE A 37 50.05 7.23 31.51
N ILE A 38 51.02 7.87 30.85
CA ILE A 38 50.75 8.91 29.84
C ILE A 38 49.93 8.33 28.67
N LEU A 39 50.29 7.14 28.19
CA LEU A 39 49.55 6.45 27.14
C LEU A 39 48.11 6.12 27.59
N PHE A 40 47.95 5.63 28.81
CA PHE A 40 46.64 5.31 29.37
C PHE A 40 45.75 6.56 29.50
N VAL A 41 46.28 7.66 30.04
CA VAL A 41 45.55 8.93 30.15
C VAL A 41 45.15 9.45 28.76
N THR A 42 46.07 9.40 27.79
CA THR A 42 45.80 9.82 26.41
C THR A 42 44.69 8.97 25.76
N LEU A 43 44.71 7.65 26.01
CA LEU A 43 43.69 6.74 25.54
C LEU A 43 42.32 7.05 26.16
N GLN A 44 42.27 7.30 27.47
CA GLN A 44 41.04 7.67 28.18
C GLN A 44 40.43 8.96 27.64
N ILE A 45 41.24 9.99 27.39
CA ILE A 45 40.78 11.26 26.80
C ILE A 45 40.17 11.01 25.41
N LYS A 46 40.82 10.19 24.57
CA LYS A 46 40.33 9.89 23.22
C LYS A 46 39.02 9.09 23.26
N VAL A 47 38.91 8.10 24.15
CA VAL A 47 37.68 7.32 24.38
C VAL A 47 36.54 8.22 24.84
N ASN A 48 36.79 9.12 25.80
CA ASN A 48 35.78 10.04 26.29
C ASN A 48 35.26 10.99 25.19
N ASN A 49 36.16 11.54 24.37
CA ASN A 49 35.75 12.37 23.24
C ASN A 49 34.92 11.58 22.20
N LEU A 50 35.27 10.32 21.96
CA LEU A 50 34.51 9.42 21.10
C LEU A 50 33.11 9.14 21.67
N SER A 51 33.00 8.94 23.00
CA SER A 51 31.73 8.75 23.69
C SER A 51 30.81 9.96 23.49
N ILE A 52 31.32 11.17 23.74
CA ILE A 52 30.56 12.41 23.58
C ILE A 52 30.08 12.60 22.13
N GLN A 53 30.92 12.28 21.13
CA GLN A 53 30.51 12.36 19.73
C GLN A 53 29.43 11.32 19.39
N THR A 54 29.55 10.12 19.96
CA THR A 54 28.57 9.05 19.78
C THR A 54 27.22 9.42 20.40
N GLU A 55 27.22 9.99 21.60
CA GLU A 55 26.01 10.48 22.27
C GLU A 55 25.31 11.57 21.45
N LYS A 56 26.06 12.56 20.94
CA LYS A 56 25.50 13.60 20.06
C LYS A 56 24.90 13.04 18.78
N TYR A 57 25.53 12.01 18.20
CA TYR A 57 25.00 11.35 17.01
C TYR A 57 23.69 10.62 17.33
N ILE A 58 23.64 9.89 18.45
CA ILE A 58 22.44 9.19 18.91
C ILE A 58 21.30 10.19 19.17
N GLU A 59 21.58 11.30 19.84
CA GLU A 59 20.59 12.35 20.11
C GLU A 59 20.00 12.92 18.81
N ASN A 60 20.85 13.26 17.83
CA ASN A 60 20.40 13.75 16.53
C ASN A 60 19.58 12.72 15.75
N VAL A 61 19.94 11.43 15.83
CA VAL A 61 19.15 10.35 15.24
C VAL A 61 17.79 10.23 15.93
N ASN A 62 17.75 10.33 17.25
CA ASN A 62 16.49 10.27 18.01
C ASN A 62 15.55 11.43 17.67
N LEU A 63 16.07 12.66 17.58
CA LEU A 63 15.29 13.83 17.15
C LEU A 63 14.73 13.64 15.73
N LYS A 64 15.54 13.15 14.80
CA LYS A 64 15.07 12.85 13.44
C LYS A 64 14.02 11.74 13.41
N ASN A 65 14.20 10.70 14.23
CA ASN A 65 13.21 9.63 14.35
C ASN A 65 11.89 10.16 14.90
N GLU A 66 11.92 11.03 15.90
CA GLU A 66 10.74 11.68 16.46
C GLU A 66 10.02 12.54 15.40
N GLU A 67 10.75 13.32 14.60
CA GLU A 67 10.17 14.05 13.46
C GLU A 67 9.51 13.12 12.43
N ILE A 68 10.15 11.99 12.11
CA ILE A 68 9.59 10.99 11.18
C ILE A 68 8.31 10.38 11.77
N ILE A 69 8.32 10.00 13.05
CA ILE A 69 7.15 9.45 13.75
C ILE A 69 5.99 10.44 13.69
N ASN A 70 6.23 11.72 14.02
CA ASN A 70 5.22 12.77 13.96
C ASN A 70 4.64 12.96 12.55
N LYS A 71 5.48 12.87 11.51
CA LYS A 71 5.00 12.93 10.11
C LYS A 71 4.16 11.71 9.75
N VAL A 72 4.59 10.51 10.14
CA VAL A 72 3.85 9.26 9.90
C VAL A 72 2.49 9.29 10.60
N GLU A 73 2.44 9.75 11.85
CA GLU A 73 1.19 9.86 12.61
C GLU A 73 0.21 10.84 11.94
N ASN A 74 0.70 12.00 11.50
CA ASN A 74 -0.14 12.96 10.77
C ASN A 74 -0.70 12.38 9.46
N LEU A 75 0.14 11.69 8.67
CA LEU A 75 -0.29 11.01 7.44
C LEU A 75 -1.31 9.90 7.71
N SER A 76 -1.13 9.14 8.80
CA SER A 76 -2.10 8.12 9.22
C SER A 76 -3.46 8.75 9.51
N ARG A 77 -3.48 9.85 10.27
CA ARG A 77 -4.71 10.56 10.62
C ARG A 77 -5.40 11.19 9.41
N GLU A 78 -4.65 11.70 8.44
CA GLU A 78 -5.21 12.20 7.18
C GLU A 78 -5.81 11.06 6.34
N THR A 79 -5.15 9.91 6.30
CA THR A 79 -5.62 8.72 5.60
C THR A 79 -6.93 8.20 6.20
N GLU A 80 -7.06 8.17 7.53
CA GLU A 80 -8.29 7.77 8.22
C GLU A 80 -9.47 8.68 7.85
N LYS A 81 -9.27 10.01 7.89
CA LYS A 81 -10.31 10.98 7.49
C LYS A 81 -10.74 10.80 6.03
N TYR A 82 -9.78 10.53 5.15
CA TYR A 82 -10.06 10.29 3.75
C TYR A 82 -10.92 9.03 3.56
N ILE A 83 -10.56 7.93 4.22
CA ILE A 83 -11.32 6.67 4.20
C ILE A 83 -12.75 6.89 4.74
N GLU A 84 -12.90 7.59 5.85
CA GLU A 84 -14.21 7.93 6.42
C GLU A 84 -15.07 8.70 5.42
N SER A 85 -14.49 9.71 4.75
CA SER A 85 -15.20 10.50 3.73
C SER A 85 -15.65 9.68 2.53
N ILE A 86 -14.86 8.68 2.12
CA ILE A 86 -15.22 7.74 1.04
C ILE A 86 -16.36 6.85 1.49
N ASN A 87 -16.30 6.28 2.69
CA ASN A 87 -17.34 5.40 3.21
C ASN A 87 -18.69 6.11 3.28
N LEU A 88 -18.71 7.34 3.79
CA LEU A 88 -19.91 8.17 3.88
C LEU A 88 -20.47 8.52 2.49
N ARG A 89 -19.59 8.75 1.50
CA ARG A 89 -19.99 8.93 0.10
C ARG A 89 -20.57 7.65 -0.51
N ASN A 90 -19.97 6.50 -0.22
CA ASN A 90 -20.43 5.21 -0.71
C ASN A 90 -21.81 4.85 -0.14
N GLU A 91 -22.05 5.09 1.14
CA GLU A 91 -23.37 4.90 1.77
C GLU A 91 -24.45 5.75 1.07
N ASN A 92 -24.15 7.02 0.79
CA ASN A 92 -25.06 7.90 0.05
C ASN A 92 -25.33 7.40 -1.37
N ILE A 93 -24.33 6.85 -2.06
CA ILE A 93 -24.49 6.26 -3.39
C ILE A 93 -25.37 5.01 -3.31
N VAL A 94 -25.12 4.12 -2.34
CA VAL A 94 -25.91 2.91 -2.14
C VAL A 94 -27.37 3.25 -1.88
N SER A 95 -27.66 4.21 -1.00
CA SER A 95 -29.03 4.69 -0.75
C SER A 95 -29.69 5.22 -2.02
N ARG A 96 -29.00 6.05 -2.81
CA ARG A 96 -29.55 6.54 -4.08
C ARG A 96 -29.81 5.41 -5.09
N VAL A 97 -28.92 4.43 -5.16
CA VAL A 97 -29.10 3.26 -6.03
C VAL A 97 -30.29 2.42 -5.59
N GLU A 98 -30.50 2.29 -4.28
CA GLU A 98 -31.67 1.61 -3.73
C GLU A 98 -32.98 2.37 -4.03
N ASP A 99 -32.99 3.69 -3.87
CA ASP A 99 -34.13 4.54 -4.24
C ASP A 99 -34.48 4.41 -5.72
N LEU A 100 -33.47 4.53 -6.60
CA LEU A 100 -33.61 4.33 -8.05
C LEU A 100 -34.12 2.92 -8.38
N SER A 101 -33.58 1.89 -7.73
CA SER A 101 -34.01 0.51 -7.92
C SER A 101 -35.48 0.32 -7.52
N ASN A 102 -35.89 0.92 -6.41
CA ASN A 102 -37.28 0.89 -5.95
C ASN A 102 -38.21 1.66 -6.90
N GLU A 103 -37.77 2.79 -7.43
CA GLU A 103 -38.51 3.56 -8.44
C GLU A 103 -38.64 2.79 -9.76
N VAL A 104 -37.56 2.19 -10.27
CA VAL A 104 -37.58 1.32 -11.45
C VAL A 104 -38.50 0.12 -11.24
N LYS A 105 -38.49 -0.50 -10.05
CA LYS A 105 -39.41 -1.58 -9.70
C LYS A 105 -40.86 -1.13 -9.80
N LYS A 106 -41.21 0.07 -9.31
CA LYS A 106 -42.58 0.61 -9.44
C LYS A 106 -42.98 0.70 -10.91
N TYR A 107 -42.15 1.28 -11.78
CA TYR A 107 -42.42 1.36 -13.21
C TYR A 107 -42.53 -0.01 -13.90
N SER A 108 -41.71 -0.98 -13.48
CA SER A 108 -41.77 -2.35 -14.01
C SER A 108 -43.05 -3.11 -13.62
N GLN A 109 -43.72 -2.69 -12.55
CA GLN A 109 -44.94 -3.34 -12.05
C GLN A 109 -46.22 -2.68 -12.58
N VAL A 110 -46.13 -1.52 -13.23
CA VAL A 110 -47.30 -0.88 -13.87
C VAL A 110 -47.72 -1.74 -15.06
N LYS A 111 -48.81 -2.48 -14.86
CA LYS A 111 -49.49 -3.15 -15.97
C LYS A 111 -50.16 -2.08 -16.82
N ILE A 112 -49.79 -2.01 -18.09
CA ILE A 112 -50.37 -1.08 -19.05
C ILE A 112 -51.41 -1.79 -19.91
N GLY A 113 -52.51 -1.10 -20.20
CA GLY A 113 -53.53 -1.59 -21.13
C GLY A 113 -53.01 -1.64 -22.57
N ARG A 114 -53.72 -2.37 -23.44
CA ARG A 114 -53.38 -2.44 -24.88
C ARG A 114 -53.30 -1.06 -25.54
N ASP A 115 -54.21 -0.16 -25.18
CA ASP A 115 -54.28 1.19 -25.76
C ASP A 115 -53.06 2.03 -25.35
N GLN A 116 -52.67 1.96 -24.07
CA GLN A 116 -51.47 2.62 -23.54
C GLN A 116 -50.17 2.04 -24.13
N PHE A 117 -50.12 0.73 -24.34
CA PHE A 117 -48.99 0.08 -25.03
C PHE A 117 -48.86 0.58 -26.46
N THR A 118 -49.99 0.71 -27.17
CA THR A 118 -50.03 1.20 -28.56
C THR A 118 -49.55 2.64 -28.63
N GLU A 119 -49.98 3.50 -27.71
CA GLU A 119 -49.54 4.89 -27.63
C GLU A 119 -48.03 5.01 -27.34
N ILE A 120 -47.51 4.26 -26.37
CA ILE A 120 -46.07 4.22 -26.05
C ILE A 120 -45.26 3.75 -27.26
N TYR A 121 -45.75 2.76 -28.01
CA TYR A 121 -45.08 2.25 -29.19
C TYR A 121 -45.04 3.28 -30.33
N MET A 122 -46.14 4.02 -30.56
CA MET A 122 -46.16 5.10 -31.56
C MET A 122 -45.18 6.23 -31.21
N GLN A 123 -45.14 6.66 -29.94
CA GLN A 123 -44.18 7.67 -29.49
C GLN A 123 -42.73 7.18 -29.65
N LEU A 124 -42.46 5.90 -29.38
CA LEU A 124 -41.14 5.28 -29.61
C LEU A 124 -40.77 5.27 -31.10
N GLN A 125 -41.71 4.95 -31.99
CA GLN A 125 -41.48 5.01 -33.43
C GLN A 125 -41.19 6.43 -33.91
N GLU A 126 -41.94 7.42 -33.43
CA GLU A 126 -41.73 8.83 -33.79
C GLU A 126 -40.34 9.32 -33.34
N LEU A 127 -39.96 9.03 -32.10
CA LEU A 127 -38.65 9.36 -31.54
C LEU A 127 -37.50 8.63 -32.25
N THR A 128 -37.67 7.35 -32.55
CA THR A 128 -36.62 6.55 -33.21
C THR A 128 -36.60 6.73 -34.73
N GLY A 129 -37.65 7.27 -35.34
CA GLY A 129 -37.69 7.75 -36.73
C GLY A 129 -36.69 8.89 -36.98
N MET A 130 -36.28 9.60 -35.93
CA MET A 130 -35.18 10.58 -35.98
C MET A 130 -33.80 9.93 -36.11
N ILE A 131 -33.69 8.61 -35.93
CA ILE A 131 -32.46 7.84 -36.12
C ILE A 131 -32.38 7.42 -37.59
N SER A 132 -31.42 8.01 -38.33
CA SER A 132 -31.20 7.77 -39.76
C SER A 132 -30.77 6.34 -40.09
N ASN A 133 -30.19 5.62 -39.13
CA ASN A 133 -29.76 4.23 -39.30
C ASN A 133 -30.87 3.26 -38.90
N GLU A 134 -31.39 2.54 -39.89
CA GLU A 134 -32.50 1.59 -39.75
C GLU A 134 -32.21 0.42 -38.79
N ILE A 135 -31.02 -0.18 -38.88
CA ILE A 135 -30.63 -1.30 -38.01
C ILE A 135 -30.58 -0.87 -36.55
N LYS A 136 -30.09 0.35 -36.27
CA LYS A 136 -30.08 0.91 -34.90
C LYS A 136 -31.49 1.23 -34.42
N ARG A 137 -32.32 1.81 -35.29
CA ARG A 137 -33.74 2.12 -35.00
C ARG A 137 -34.50 0.87 -34.58
N GLU A 138 -34.41 -0.20 -35.35
CA GLU A 138 -35.08 -1.46 -35.06
C GLU A 138 -34.56 -2.12 -33.77
N PHE A 139 -33.24 -2.11 -33.54
CA PHE A 139 -32.65 -2.60 -32.28
C PHE A 139 -33.23 -1.91 -31.03
N TYR A 140 -33.36 -0.58 -31.05
CA TYR A 140 -33.90 0.16 -29.90
C TYR A 140 -35.40 -0.07 -29.70
N ILE A 141 -36.19 -0.14 -30.77
CA ILE A 141 -37.62 -0.49 -30.73
C ILE A 141 -37.81 -1.89 -30.14
N THR A 142 -37.11 -2.89 -30.68
CA THR A 142 -37.22 -4.29 -30.20
C THR A 142 -36.82 -4.41 -28.74
N LYS A 143 -35.78 -3.69 -28.29
CA LYS A 143 -35.34 -3.71 -26.89
C LYS A 143 -36.39 -3.09 -25.96
N ALA A 144 -36.98 -1.95 -26.33
CA ALA A 144 -38.02 -1.29 -25.54
C ALA A 144 -39.29 -2.16 -25.45
N VAL A 145 -39.77 -2.68 -26.58
CA VAL A 145 -40.90 -3.63 -26.64
C VAL A 145 -40.64 -4.87 -25.81
N GLY A 146 -39.43 -5.43 -25.87
CA GLY A 146 -39.03 -6.61 -25.11
C GLY A 146 -39.07 -6.39 -23.59
N ILE A 147 -38.75 -5.19 -23.11
CA ILE A 147 -38.84 -4.83 -21.68
C ILE A 147 -40.30 -4.66 -21.26
N ILE A 148 -41.10 -3.96 -22.08
CA ILE A 148 -42.51 -3.69 -21.77
C ILE A 148 -43.34 -5.00 -21.78
N SER A 149 -43.13 -5.86 -22.77
CA SER A 149 -43.84 -7.14 -22.91
C SER A 149 -43.52 -8.13 -21.79
N LYS A 150 -42.26 -8.20 -21.32
CA LYS A 150 -41.86 -9.05 -20.18
C LYS A 150 -42.66 -8.75 -18.90
N ASN A 151 -43.06 -7.51 -18.71
CA ASN A 151 -43.81 -7.07 -17.53
C ASN A 151 -45.34 -7.12 -17.75
N ASN A 152 -45.81 -7.42 -18.96
CA ASN A 152 -47.22 -7.38 -19.37
C ASN A 152 -47.60 -8.67 -20.13
N SER A 153 -47.58 -9.81 -19.43
CA SER A 153 -47.86 -11.15 -19.99
C SER A 153 -49.26 -11.34 -20.58
N THR A 154 -50.18 -10.40 -20.36
CA THR A 154 -51.52 -10.36 -20.95
C THR A 154 -51.56 -9.71 -22.33
N ILE A 155 -50.49 -9.04 -22.76
CA ILE A 155 -50.34 -8.60 -24.15
C ILE A 155 -49.79 -9.82 -24.90
N ASP A 156 -50.69 -10.59 -25.49
CA ASP A 156 -50.32 -11.83 -26.13
C ASP A 156 -49.29 -11.58 -27.26
N SER A 157 -48.34 -12.49 -27.46
CA SER A 157 -47.27 -12.37 -28.45
C SER A 157 -47.78 -12.22 -29.88
N LYS A 158 -48.99 -12.70 -30.17
CA LYS A 158 -49.69 -12.54 -31.44
C LYS A 158 -50.26 -11.11 -31.57
N SER A 159 -50.72 -10.45 -30.50
CA SER A 159 -51.03 -9.02 -30.51
C SER A 159 -49.79 -8.17 -30.81
N ILE A 160 -48.64 -8.50 -30.24
CA ILE A 160 -47.37 -7.79 -30.52
C ILE A 160 -46.96 -7.98 -31.99
N TYR A 161 -47.06 -9.21 -32.49
CA TYR A 161 -46.75 -9.54 -33.89
C TYR A 161 -47.70 -8.85 -34.88
N GLU A 162 -49.02 -8.89 -34.63
CA GLU A 162 -50.04 -8.27 -35.50
C GLU A 162 -49.89 -6.74 -35.55
N ILE A 163 -49.62 -6.11 -34.41
CA ILE A 163 -49.33 -4.66 -34.34
C ILE A 163 -48.06 -4.35 -35.14
N SER A 164 -46.98 -5.12 -34.93
CA SER A 164 -45.71 -4.92 -35.64
C SER A 164 -45.86 -5.09 -37.15
N LYS A 165 -46.65 -6.09 -37.58
CA LYS A 165 -46.90 -6.40 -39.00
C LYS A 165 -47.73 -5.31 -39.67
N THR A 166 -48.84 -4.90 -39.07
CA THR A 166 -49.75 -3.87 -39.63
C THR A 166 -49.01 -2.56 -39.86
N ILE A 167 -48.08 -2.22 -38.96
CA ILE A 167 -47.32 -0.98 -39.04
C ILE A 167 -46.18 -1.07 -40.07
N TYR A 168 -45.53 -2.24 -40.22
CA TYR A 168 -44.60 -2.46 -41.33
C TYR A 168 -45.31 -2.25 -42.68
N GLU A 169 -46.52 -2.80 -42.81
CA GLU A 169 -47.30 -2.67 -44.04
C GLU A 169 -47.72 -1.22 -44.33
N GLU A 170 -48.01 -0.40 -43.32
CA GLU A 170 -48.31 1.03 -43.50
C GLU A 170 -47.08 1.92 -43.68
N SER A 171 -45.93 1.58 -43.10
CA SER A 171 -44.70 2.40 -43.20
C SER A 171 -43.92 2.22 -44.50
N VAL A 172 -44.15 1.12 -45.22
CA VAL A 172 -43.53 0.82 -46.52
C VAL A 172 -44.45 1.24 -47.69
N ARG A 173 -45.59 1.84 -47.38
CA ARG A 173 -46.59 2.33 -48.33
C ARG A 173 -46.40 3.80 -48.64
#